data_AF-A0AA37BS01-F1
#
_entry.id   AF-A0AA37BS01-F1
#
_cell.length_a   1.000
_cell.length_b   1.000
_cell.length_c   1.000
_cell.angle_alpha   90.00
_cell.angle_beta   90.00
_cell.angle_gamma   90.00
#
_symmetry.space_group_name_H-M   'P 1'
#
loop_
_entity.id
_entity.type
_entity.pdbx_description
1 polymer ?
#
loop_
_entity_poly.entity_id
_entity_poly.type
_entity_poly.pdbx_seq_one_letter_code
_entity_poly.pdbx_strand_id
1 'polypeptide(L)'
;MDLLNRYRRVEGFNVTLHTRYRFNFDGGRTCGFIRVIGGEPGGDEEDYELYMEVLECGLTPEKVDEAEERVVREIREGRIDVSL
;
A
#
# COMPACT_ATOMS: atom_id res chain seq x y z
N MET A 1 -15.43 4.46 10.83
CA MET A 1 -13.98 4.24 10.95
C MET A 1 -13.34 5.21 9.97
N ASP A 2 -12.67 6.26 10.46
CA ASP A 2 -12.31 7.42 9.62
C ASP A 2 -10.95 7.26 8.92
N LEU A 3 -10.10 6.37 9.45
CA LEU A 3 -8.75 6.07 8.94
C LEU A 3 -8.56 4.56 8.87
N LEU A 4 -8.24 4.07 7.67
CA LEU A 4 -7.60 2.79 7.42
C LEU A 4 -6.08 2.96 7.57
N ASN A 5 -5.46 2.06 8.32
CA ASN A 5 -4.01 1.97 8.44
C ASN A 5 -3.64 0.49 8.68
N ARG A 6 -3.15 -0.20 7.64
CA ARG A 6 -2.80 -1.62 7.73
C ARG A 6 -1.47 -1.94 7.07
N TYR A 7 -0.87 -3.01 7.56
CA TYR A 7 0.32 -3.63 6.98
C TYR A 7 -0.04 -5.04 6.52
N ARG A 8 0.41 -5.42 5.33
CA ARG A 8 0.15 -6.73 4.73
C ARG A 8 1.40 -7.27 4.06
N ARG A 9 1.90 -8.41 4.56
CA ARG A 9 3.03 -9.11 3.93
C ARG A 9 2.60 -9.73 2.60
N VAL A 10 3.44 -9.65 1.58
CA VAL A 10 3.23 -10.33 0.31
C VAL A 10 3.90 -11.70 0.36
N GLU A 11 3.12 -12.77 0.45
CA GLU A 11 3.68 -14.12 0.45
C GLU A 11 4.48 -14.41 -0.83
N GLY A 12 5.66 -15.01 -0.66
CA GLY A 12 6.60 -15.29 -1.75
C GLY A 12 7.53 -14.14 -2.10
N PHE A 13 7.38 -12.97 -1.48
CA PHE A 13 8.24 -11.80 -1.70
C PHE A 13 8.71 -11.24 -0.35
N ASN A 14 9.91 -10.66 -0.31
CA ASN A 14 10.42 -10.01 0.90
C ASN A 14 9.95 -8.55 1.01
N VAL A 15 8.64 -8.34 0.87
CA VAL A 15 8.03 -7.00 0.92
C VAL A 15 6.74 -6.99 1.71
N THR A 16 6.42 -5.81 2.25
CA THR A 16 5.19 -5.51 2.97
C THR A 16 4.48 -4.34 2.32
N LEU A 17 3.17 -4.43 2.12
CA LEU A 17 2.33 -3.30 1.75
C LEU A 17 1.92 -2.56 3.02
N HIS A 18 1.97 -1.24 2.99
CA HIS A 18 1.36 -0.38 3.99
C HIS A 18 0.30 0.49 3.31
N THR A 19 -0.95 0.24 3.68
CA THR A 19 -2.12 0.90 3.13
C THR A 19 -2.65 1.86 4.18
N ARG A 20 -2.65 3.16 3.86
CA ARG A 20 -3.15 4.21 4.75
C ARG A 20 -4.15 5.07 3.98
N TYR A 21 -5.38 5.17 4.46
CA TYR A 21 -6.44 5.91 3.76
C TYR A 21 -7.43 6.57 4.72
N ARG A 22 -7.82 7.82 4.47
CA ARG A 22 -8.82 8.56 5.24
C ARG A 22 -10.13 8.65 4.47
N PHE A 23 -11.20 8.06 5.00
CA PHE A 23 -12.51 8.03 4.32
C PHE A 23 -13.27 9.36 4.39
N ASN A 24 -13.11 10.10 5.49
CA ASN A 24 -13.87 11.32 5.79
C ASN A 24 -12.99 12.58 5.74
N PHE A 25 -11.98 12.61 4.87
CA PHE A 25 -11.06 13.74 4.74
C PHE A 25 -11.40 14.60 3.51
N ASP A 26 -11.70 15.88 3.74
CA ASP A 26 -11.96 16.85 2.66
C ASP A 26 -10.65 17.48 2.18
N GLY A 27 -9.80 16.61 1.64
CA GLY A 27 -8.40 16.88 1.32
C GLY A 27 -8.14 17.29 -0.12
N GLY A 28 -9.15 17.65 -0.89
CA GLY A 28 -9.06 18.24 -2.24
C GLY A 28 -8.34 17.45 -3.36
N ARG A 29 -7.45 16.48 -3.07
CA ARG A 29 -6.66 15.73 -4.08
C ARG A 29 -6.30 14.30 -3.68
N THR A 30 -5.80 14.05 -2.46
CA THR A 30 -5.33 12.72 -2.05
C THR A 30 -5.78 12.40 -0.62
N CYS A 31 -6.27 11.18 -0.40
CA CYS A 31 -6.79 10.74 0.89
C CYS A 31 -6.01 9.58 1.49
N GLY A 32 -5.06 9.01 0.73
CA GLY A 32 -4.23 7.93 1.21
C GLY A 32 -3.18 7.47 0.21
N PHE A 33 -2.58 6.33 0.51
CA PHE A 33 -1.61 5.66 -0.33
C PHE A 33 -1.58 4.16 -0.03
N ILE A 34 -1.00 3.42 -0.97
CA ILE A 34 -0.49 2.06 -0.80
C ILE A 34 1.01 2.13 -1.08
N ARG A 35 1.84 1.92 -0.07
CA ARG A 35 3.30 1.86 -0.24
C ARG A 35 3.78 0.41 -0.14
N VAL A 36 4.76 0.04 -0.95
CA VAL A 36 5.48 -1.23 -0.84
C VAL A 36 6.82 -0.91 -0.19
N ILE A 37 7.04 -1.51 0.97
CA ILE A 37 8.30 -1.42 1.72
C ILE A 37 9.01 -2.76 1.67
N GLY A 38 10.33 -2.71 1.61
CA GLY A 38 11.18 -3.86 1.78
C GLY A 38 11.10 -4.47 3.18
N GLY A 39 11.12 -5.79 3.27
CA GLY A 39 11.20 -6.49 4.55
C GLY A 39 9.96 -6.38 5.43
N GLU A 40 10.19 -6.42 6.74
CA GLU A 40 9.15 -6.33 7.78
C GLU A 40 9.11 -4.93 8.39
N PRO A 41 7.91 -4.36 8.61
CA PRO A 41 7.78 -3.03 9.19
C PRO A 41 8.36 -3.00 10.61
N GLY A 42 9.37 -2.14 10.83
CA GLY A 42 10.03 -1.98 12.12
C GLY A 42 11.13 -2.99 12.42
N GLY A 43 11.69 -3.64 11.40
CA GLY A 43 12.95 -4.40 11.51
C GLY A 43 14.18 -3.52 11.72
N ASP A 44 15.34 -4.15 11.97
CA ASP A 44 16.64 -3.48 12.13
C ASP A 44 17.20 -2.93 10.81
N GLU A 45 16.67 -3.37 9.66
CA GLU A 45 16.98 -2.83 8.33
C GLU A 45 16.08 -1.62 8.04
N GLU A 46 16.63 -0.54 7.47
CA GLU A 46 15.85 0.63 7.09
C GLU A 46 14.72 0.24 6.12
N ASP A 47 13.48 0.59 6.47
CA ASP A 47 12.31 0.47 5.60
C ASP A 47 12.56 1.24 4.28
N TYR A 48 13.03 0.55 3.24
CA TYR A 48 13.21 1.16 1.92
C TYR A 48 11.90 1.07 1.14
N GLU A 49 11.46 2.21 0.60
CA GLU A 49 10.27 2.29 -0.24
C GLU A 49 10.61 1.86 -1.67
N LEU A 50 9.95 0.79 -2.13
CA LEU A 50 10.10 0.25 -3.48
C LEU A 50 9.11 0.88 -4.46
N TYR A 51 7.90 1.18 -3.97
CA TYR A 51 6.80 1.64 -4.79
C TYR A 51 5.77 2.38 -3.93
N MET A 52 5.14 3.40 -4.48
CA MET A 52 3.99 4.07 -3.86
C MET A 52 2.92 4.37 -4.90
N GLU A 53 1.68 3.96 -4.60
CA GLU A 53 0.49 4.41 -5.29
C GLU A 53 -0.28 5.38 -4.39
N VAL A 54 -0.62 6.56 -4.92
CA VAL A 54 -1.43 7.55 -4.22
C VAL A 54 -2.91 7.29 -4.49
N LEU A 55 -3.72 7.30 -3.43
CA LEU A 55 -5.15 7.10 -3.50
C LEU A 55 -5.90 8.44 -3.47
N GLU A 56 -6.72 8.66 -4.48
CA GLU A 56 -7.64 9.80 -4.55
C GLU A 56 -8.69 9.74 -3.45
N CYS A 57 -9.29 10.89 -3.13
CA CYS A 57 -10.40 10.97 -2.17
C CYS A 57 -11.70 10.38 -2.72
N GLY A 58 -12.60 9.98 -1.83
CA GLY A 58 -13.93 9.47 -2.18
C GLY A 58 -14.00 7.97 -2.49
N LEU A 59 -12.92 7.22 -2.31
CA LEU A 59 -12.94 5.75 -2.39
C LEU A 59 -13.70 5.14 -1.20
N THR A 60 -14.50 4.12 -1.51
CA THR A 60 -15.13 3.26 -0.50
C THR A 60 -14.09 2.27 0.06
N PRO A 61 -14.34 1.63 1.22
CA PRO A 61 -13.46 0.59 1.75
C PRO A 61 -13.13 -0.50 0.73
N GLU A 62 -14.15 -0.94 -0.02
CA GLU A 62 -14.01 -1.97 -1.04
C GLU A 62 -13.09 -1.52 -2.18
N LYS A 63 -13.15 -0.24 -2.57
CA LYS A 63 -12.27 0.32 -3.61
C LYS A 63 -10.82 0.42 -3.16
N VAL A 64 -10.58 0.67 -1.87
CA VAL A 64 -9.23 0.65 -1.31
C VAL A 64 -8.70 -0.78 -1.26
N ASP A 65 -9.54 -1.76 -0.95
CA ASP A 65 -9.19 -3.19 -0.98
C ASP A 65 -8.89 -3.67 -2.40
N GLU A 66 -9.69 -3.29 -3.39
CA GLU A 66 -9.44 -3.58 -4.81
C GLU A 66 -8.09 -3.00 -5.28
N ALA A 67 -7.75 -1.78 -4.84
CA ALA A 67 -6.47 -1.16 -5.15
C ALA A 67 -5.30 -1.93 -4.53
N GLU A 68 -5.43 -2.36 -3.27
CA GLU A 68 -4.39 -3.18 -2.63
C GLU A 68 -4.19 -4.53 -3.32
N GLU A 69 -5.27 -5.25 -3.64
CA GLU A 69 -5.19 -6.52 -4.38
C GLU A 69 -4.58 -6.33 -5.78
N ARG A 70 -4.86 -5.19 -6.43
CA ARG A 70 -4.20 -4.85 -7.71
C ARG A 70 -2.69 -4.73 -7.52
N VAL A 71 -2.22 -3.98 -6.53
CA VAL A 71 -0.77 -3.84 -6.25
C VAL A 71 -0.13 -5.20 -5.98
N VAL A 72 -0.76 -6.05 -5.16
CA VAL A 72 -0.27 -7.42 -4.89
C VAL A 72 -0.16 -8.24 -6.18
N ARG A 73 -1.17 -8.16 -7.05
CA ARG A 73 -1.16 -8.85 -8.35
C ARG A 73 -0.05 -8.31 -9.25
N GLU A 74 0.14 -7.00 -9.31
CA GLU A 74 1.17 -6.37 -10.14
C GLU A 74 2.59 -6.73 -9.68
N ILE A 75 2.82 -6.89 -8.37
CA ILE A 75 4.06 -7.46 -7.83
C ILE A 75 4.24 -8.91 -8.32
N ARG A 76 3.20 -9.75 -8.16
CA ARG A 76 3.25 -11.17 -8.56
C ARG A 76 3.47 -11.38 -10.06
N GLU A 77 2.95 -10.47 -10.87
CA GLU A 77 3.12 -10.47 -12.32
C GLU A 77 4.45 -9.83 -12.77
N GLY A 78 5.26 -9.31 -11.84
CA GLY A 78 6.52 -8.64 -12.14
C GLY A 78 6.36 -7.28 -12.83
N ARG A 79 5.18 -6.66 -12.73
CA ARG A 79 4.93 -5.29 -13.25
C ARG A 79 5.43 -4.21 -12.30
N ILE A 80 5.39 -4.50 -10.99
CA ILE A 80 6.09 -3.72 -9.97
C ILE A 80 7.35 -4.51 -9.64
N ASP A 81 8.51 -3.93 -9.97
CA ASP A 81 9.79 -4.54 -9.62
C ASP A 81 10.06 -4.32 -8.12
N VAL A 82 10.19 -5.42 -7.41
CA VAL A 82 10.46 -5.48 -5.96
C VAL A 82 11.77 -6.22 -5.66
N SER A 83 12.57 -6.45 -6.70
CA SER A 83 13.88 -7.08 -6.59
C SER A 83 14.88 -6.03 -6.10
N LEU A 84 15.57 -6.31 -5.00
CA LEU A 84 16.75 -5.53 -4.58
C LEU A 84 18.03 -6.12 -5.19
#